data_AF-A0A5J4NW63-F1
#
_entry.id   AF-A0A5J4NW63-F1
#
_cell.length_a   1.000
_cell.length_b   1.000
_cell.length_c   1.000
_cell.angle_alpha   90.00
_cell.angle_beta   90.00
_cell.angle_gamma   90.00
#
_symmetry.space_group_name_H-M   'P 1'
#
loop_
_entity.id
_entity.type
_entity.pdbx_description
1 polymer ?
#
loop_
_entity_poly.entity_id
_entity_poly.type
_entity_poly.pdbx_seq_one_letter_code
_entity_poly.pdbx_strand_id
1 'polypeptide(L)' 'MLCFSLIMLSVDLWCPHVKNKMSKREFIRNTRHVTRAASDEYLGGLYDNVYMVGHVVLGHLAGPLIRHPDIRNALT' A
#
# COMPACT_ATOMS: atom_id res chain seq x y z
N MET A 1 12.28 -4.16 9.41
CA MET A 1 11.47 -5.23 8.79
C MET A 1 10.11 -4.73 8.30
N LEU A 2 9.34 -3.98 9.10
CA LEU A 2 8.04 -3.42 8.68
C LEU A 2 8.13 -2.64 7.35
N CYS A 3 9.15 -1.81 7.15
CA CYS A 3 9.32 -1.05 5.91
C CYS A 3 9.44 -1.96 4.67
N PHE A 4 10.18 -3.08 4.76
CA PHE A 4 10.26 -4.06 3.68
C PHE A 4 8.92 -4.73 3.42
N SER A 5 8.16 -5.06 4.48
CA SER A 5 6.80 -5.58 4.34
C SER A 5 5.86 -4.60 3.64
N LEU A 6 5.99 -3.29 3.90
CA LEU A 6 5.19 -2.26 3.23
C LEU A 6 5.56 -2.08 1.75
N ILE A 7 6.86 -2.13 1.41
CA ILE A 7 7.32 -2.10 0.02
C ILE A 7 6.78 -3.32 -0.73
N MET A 8 6.92 -4.53 -0.16
CA MET A 8 6.40 -5.74 -0.79
C MET A 8 4.87 -5.72 -0.92
N LEU A 9 4.15 -5.23 0.10
CA LEU A 9 2.70 -5.05 0.02
C LEU A 9 2.32 -4.10 -1.12
N SER A 10 3.04 -3.00 -1.31
CA SER A 10 2.76 -2.05 -2.40
C SER A 10 2.88 -2.69 -3.79
N VAL A 11 3.91 -3.52 -3.99
CA VAL A 11 4.12 -4.26 -5.25
C VAL A 11 3.05 -5.35 -5.41
N ASP A 12 2.73 -6.07 -4.34
CA ASP A 12 1.70 -7.11 -4.35
C ASP A 12 0.35 -6.55 -4.80
N LEU A 13 -0.09 -5.42 -4.24
CA LEU A 13 -1.38 -4.80 -4.54
C LEU A 13 -1.45 -4.28 -5.99
N TRP A 14 -0.38 -3.70 -6.52
CA TRP A 14 -0.45 -2.97 -7.80
C TRP A 14 0.25 -3.61 -8.99
N CYS A 15 1.07 -4.64 -8.79
CA CYS A 15 1.63 -5.38 -9.92
C CYS A 15 0.53 -6.18 -10.63
N PRO A 16 0.24 -5.94 -11.92
CA PRO A 16 -0.85 -6.62 -12.63
C PRO A 16 -0.60 -8.13 -12.80
N HIS A 17 0.66 -8.55 -12.75
CA HIS A 17 1.04 -9.96 -12.84
C HIS A 17 0.72 -10.75 -11.56
N VAL A 18 0.52 -10.08 -10.44
CA VAL A 18 0.11 -10.71 -9.17
C VAL A 18 -1.39 -10.94 -9.21
N LYS A 19 -1.80 -12.19 -9.39
CA LYS A 19 -3.23 -12.57 -9.46
C LYS A 19 -3.89 -12.66 -8.09
N ASN A 20 -3.15 -13.16 -7.10
CA ASN A 20 -3.64 -13.34 -5.73
C ASN A 20 -3.04 -12.23 -4.86
N LYS A 21 -3.84 -11.17 -4.66
CA LYS A 21 -3.46 -10.03 -3.82
C LYS A 21 -3.52 -10.41 -2.35
N MET A 22 -2.52 -10.04 -1.59
CA MET A 22 -2.48 -10.25 -0.16
C MET A 22 -3.59 -9.44 0.51
N SER A 23 -4.47 -10.12 1.25
CA SER A 23 -5.52 -9.46 2.00
C SER A 23 -4.99 -8.76 3.26
N LYS A 24 -5.77 -7.81 3.80
CA LYS A 24 -5.49 -7.15 5.08
C LYS A 24 -5.25 -8.16 6.21
N ARG A 25 -6.08 -9.20 6.28
CA ARG A 25 -5.97 -10.25 7.31
C ARG A 25 -4.66 -11.03 7.18
N GLU A 26 -4.23 -11.32 5.95
CA GLU A 26 -2.95 -11.99 5.71
C GLU A 26 -1.77 -11.09 6.04
N PHE A 27 -1.83 -9.79 5.70
CA PHE A 27 -0.81 -8.82 6.08
C PHE A 27 -0.60 -8.80 7.59
N ILE A 28 -1.68 -8.60 8.36
CA ILE A 28 -1.63 -8.57 9.84
C ILE A 28 -1.04 -9.88 10.38
N ARG A 29 -1.52 -11.03 9.89
CA ARG A 29 -1.01 -12.35 10.31
C ARG A 29 0.49 -12.50 10.06
N ASN A 30 0.99 -12.00 8.93
CA ASN A 30 2.39 -12.09 8.50
C ASN A 30 3.31 -11.15 9.30
N THR A 31 2.83 -9.97 9.69
CA THR A 31 3.66 -8.96 10.37
C THR A 31 3.57 -9.00 11.89
N ARG A 32 2.51 -9.59 12.48
CA ARG A 32 2.29 -9.59 13.95
C ARG A 32 3.49 -10.07 14.78
N HIS A 33 4.22 -11.07 14.30
CA HIS A 33 5.37 -11.62 15.02
C HIS A 33 6.61 -10.73 14.95
N VAL A 34 6.70 -9.91 13.90
CA VAL A 34 7.83 -9.03 13.62
C VAL A 34 7.66 -7.70 14.35
N THR A 35 6.43 -7.27 14.58
CA THR A 35 6.08 -6.04 15.29
C THR A 35 5.31 -6.35 16.56
N ARG A 36 5.97 -6.97 17.53
CA ARG A 36 5.36 -7.39 18.82
C ARG A 36 4.70 -6.27 19.63
N ALA A 37 5.09 -5.02 19.40
CA ALA A 37 4.53 -3.84 20.06
C ALA A 37 3.42 -3.15 19.25
N ALA A 38 3.19 -3.55 18.01
CA ALA A 38 2.16 -2.96 17.16
C ALA A 38 0.83 -3.71 17.34
N SER A 39 -0.27 -2.97 17.51
CA SER A 39 -1.61 -3.55 17.52
C SER A 39 -2.04 -3.98 16.11
N ASP A 40 -2.94 -4.95 16.03
CA ASP A 40 -3.56 -5.36 14.77
C ASP A 40 -4.31 -4.20 14.10
N GLU A 41 -4.89 -3.29 14.90
CA GLU A 41 -5.52 -2.07 14.41
C GLU A 41 -4.53 -1.14 13.71
N TYR A 42 -3.35 -0.92 14.31
CA TYR A 42 -2.28 -0.14 13.71
C TYR A 42 -1.78 -0.78 12.41
N LEU A 43 -1.59 -2.11 12.40
CA LEU A 43 -1.20 -2.86 11.20
C LEU A 43 -2.27 -2.80 10.11
N GLY A 44 -3.54 -2.85 10.48
CA GLY A 44 -4.67 -2.67 9.57
C GLY A 44 -4.67 -1.28 8.92
N GLY A 45 -4.42 -0.24 9.72
CA GLY A 45 -4.31 1.14 9.23
C GLY A 45 -3.14 1.35 8.26
N LEU A 46 -2.02 0.68 8.49
CA LEU A 46 -0.89 0.70 7.53
C LEU A 46 -1.24 0.03 6.21
N TYR A 47 -1.96 -1.10 6.24
CA TYR A 47 -2.45 -1.75 5.03
C TYR A 47 -3.41 -0.83 4.27
N ASP A 48 -4.38 -0.22 4.96
CA ASP A 48 -5.34 0.71 4.37
C ASP A 48 -4.64 1.91 3.75
N ASN A 49 -3.60 2.43 4.41
CA ASN A 49 -2.81 3.53 3.88
C ASN A 49 -2.16 3.15 2.54
N VAL A 50 -1.52 1.98 2.42
CA VAL A 50 -0.93 1.52 1.15
C VAL A 50 -2.00 1.26 0.08
N TYR A 51 -3.15 0.69 0.48
CA TYR A 51 -4.27 0.43 -0.42
C TYR A 51 -4.91 1.74 -0.95
N MET A 52 -5.01 2.77 -0.12
CA MET A 52 -5.59 4.07 -0.51
C MET A 52 -4.60 4.94 -1.30
N VAL A 53 -3.34 5.00 -0.86
CA VAL A 53 -2.31 5.87 -1.46
C VAL A 53 -1.83 5.37 -2.82
N GLY A 54 -1.90 4.06 -3.07
CA GLY A 54 -1.45 3.49 -4.33
C GLY A 54 0.00 3.03 -4.28
N HIS A 55 0.63 2.91 -5.45
CA HIS A 55 1.97 2.34 -5.58
C HIS A 55 3.01 3.29 -4.98
N VAL A 56 3.57 2.91 -3.83
CA VAL A 56 4.58 3.71 -3.11
C VAL A 56 5.89 3.80 -3.92
N VAL A 57 6.19 2.77 -4.72
CA VAL A 57 7.22 2.87 -5.77
C VAL A 57 6.64 3.64 -6.96
N LEU A 58 7.17 4.83 -7.22
CA LEU A 58 6.81 5.64 -8.38
C LEU A 58 7.18 4.87 -9.66
N GLY A 59 6.23 4.12 -10.21
CA GLY A 59 6.40 3.39 -11.46
C GLY A 59 6.45 4.36 -12.63
N HIS A 60 7.65 4.75 -13.07
CA HIS A 60 7.87 5.50 -14.31
C HIS A 60 7.58 4.68 -15.59
N LEU A 61 6.77 3.62 -15.54
CA LEU A 61 6.60 2.67 -16.64
C LEU A 61 5.14 2.37 -17.04
N ALA A 62 4.15 3.10 -16.51
CA ALA A 62 2.76 2.91 -16.94
C ALA A 62 1.99 4.24 -17.00
N GLY A 63 2.14 4.96 -18.12
CA GLY A 63 1.19 5.98 -18.58
C GLY A 63 1.05 7.26 -17.73
N PRO A 64 0.27 8.26 -18.23
CA PRO A 64 0.09 9.52 -17.53
C PRO A 64 -0.68 9.32 -16.24
N LEU A 65 -0.10 9.83 -15.17
CA LEU A 65 -0.66 9.88 -13.83
C LEU A 65 -1.98 10.65 -13.83
N ILE A 66 -3.13 9.96 -13.75
CA ILE A 66 -4.30 10.57 -13.13
C ILE A 66 -4.07 10.50 -11.63
N ARG A 67 -3.29 11.46 -11.13
CA ARG A 67 -3.25 11.83 -9.72
C ARG A 67 -4.53 12.59 -9.44
N HIS A 68 -5.41 12.01 -8.66
CA HIS A 68 -6.45 12.80 -8.00
C HIS A 68 -5.84 13.34 -6.70
N PRO A 69 -5.31 14.58 -6.72
CA PRO A 69 -6.19 15.72 -6.48
C PRO A 69 -5.88 16.90 -7.40
N ASP A 70 -6.37 16.86 -8.64
CA ASP A 70 -6.68 18.09 -9.40
C ASP A 70 -7.98 18.77 -8.92
N ILE A 71 -8.50 18.40 -7.73
CA ILE A 71 -9.73 18.96 -7.15
C ILE A 71 -9.51 20.23 -6.31
N ARG A 72 -8.29 20.74 -6.08
CA ARG A 72 -8.14 21.94 -5.22
C ARG A 72 -7.44 23.19 -5.77
N ASN A 73 -6.74 23.17 -6.91
CA ASN A 73 -5.93 24.32 -7.35
C ASN A 73 -6.05 24.76 -8.83
N ALA A 74 -7.01 24.26 -9.63
CA ALA A 74 -7.20 24.76 -11.01
C ALA A 74 -8.32 25.82 -11.18
N LEU A 75 -8.88 26.31 -10.06
CA LEU A 75 -9.68 27.53 -10.01
C LEU A 75 -8.77 28.74 -9.74
N THR A 76 -8.14 29.24 -10.80
CA THR A 76 -7.76 30.66 -10.99
C THR A 76 -7.93 31.00 -12.46
#